data_AF-A0A1Q3W222-F1
#
_entry.id   AF-A0A1Q3W222-F1
#
_cell.length_a   1.000
_cell.length_b   1.000
_cell.length_c   1.000
_cell.angle_alpha   90.00
_cell.angle_beta   90.00
_cell.angle_gamma   90.00
#
_symmetry.space_group_name_H-M   'P 1'
#
loop_
_entity.id
_entity.type
_entity.pdbx_description
1 polymer ?
#
loop_
_entity_poly.entity_id
_entity_poly.type
_entity_poly.pdbx_seq_one_letter_code
_entity_poly.pdbx_strand_id
1 'polypeptide(L)'
;MGLINQAAVRRSQQFAGLACACLLLANCSASGTFSRVDPKYGVSSSPRVVDFDQPVPKGGGAYRIGKPYTVAGRTYVPQENYNYRAEGLASWYGDNFHGRLTANGEVFDMTSLTAAHPTLPMPSYVRVTNTSNGKSLIVRVNDRGPYHGNRVIDVSHRAATLLDFYKNGTARVRVEYVGRAPLEGSDDRQLVATLRTGEPAPAPSAVRIASAKPFVPEMPESRGVARADVPLPADRPYSLGTTQADMAGMGASEVSARRAVRQGGYRSASAAPMGDDIGSVSAYRPVAAETIGNPLSGGLY
;
A
#
# COMPACT_ATOMS: atom_id res chain seq x y z
N MET A 1 -67.75 -11.05 -61.17
CA MET A 1 -67.94 -10.95 -59.71
C MET A 1 -66.62 -11.26 -59.03
N GLY A 2 -66.10 -10.33 -58.21
CA GLY A 2 -64.84 -10.53 -57.50
C GLY A 2 -64.40 -9.27 -56.76
N LEU A 3 -65.28 -8.66 -55.97
CA LEU A 3 -64.91 -7.57 -55.05
C LEU A 3 -64.12 -8.20 -53.90
N ILE A 4 -62.79 -8.29 -54.08
CA ILE A 4 -61.87 -8.70 -53.03
C ILE A 4 -61.97 -7.66 -51.91
N ASN A 5 -62.26 -8.15 -50.72
CA ASN A 5 -62.71 -7.41 -49.55
C ASN A 5 -61.58 -6.49 -49.03
N GLN A 6 -61.50 -5.27 -49.56
CA GLN A 6 -60.45 -4.30 -49.23
C GLN A 6 -60.34 -3.96 -47.74
N ALA A 7 -61.41 -4.21 -46.96
CA ALA A 7 -61.42 -4.03 -45.52
C ALA A 7 -60.53 -5.05 -44.78
N ALA A 8 -60.41 -6.28 -45.28
CA ALA A 8 -59.56 -7.32 -44.66
C ALA A 8 -58.07 -7.06 -44.91
N VAL A 9 -57.73 -6.51 -46.07
CA VAL A 9 -56.35 -6.13 -46.44
C VAL A 9 -55.88 -4.93 -45.61
N ARG A 10 -56.76 -3.94 -45.36
CA ARG A 10 -56.41 -2.79 -44.52
C ARG A 10 -56.22 -3.17 -43.04
N ARG A 11 -57.04 -4.08 -42.50
CA ARG A 11 -56.88 -4.58 -41.13
C ARG A 11 -55.58 -5.37 -40.95
N SER A 12 -55.23 -6.25 -41.90
CA SER A 12 -53.96 -6.99 -41.84
C SER A 12 -52.73 -6.08 -41.96
N GLN A 13 -52.79 -5.03 -42.79
CA GLN A 13 -51.73 -4.02 -42.86
C GLN A 13 -51.58 -3.20 -41.56
N GLN A 14 -52.69 -2.90 -40.87
CA GLN A 14 -52.64 -2.22 -39.56
C GLN A 14 -52.04 -3.10 -38.45
N PHE A 15 -52.38 -4.39 -38.41
CA PHE A 15 -51.77 -5.32 -37.44
C PHE A 15 -50.29 -5.57 -37.71
N ALA A 16 -49.87 -5.66 -38.97
CA ALA A 16 -48.46 -5.77 -39.34
C ALA A 16 -47.65 -4.52 -38.95
N GLY A 17 -48.23 -3.33 -39.12
CA GLY A 17 -47.62 -2.07 -38.70
C GLY A 17 -47.44 -1.97 -37.18
N LEU A 18 -48.44 -2.39 -36.41
CA LEU A 18 -48.38 -2.38 -34.94
C LEU A 18 -47.35 -3.38 -34.40
N ALA A 19 -47.26 -4.59 -34.99
CA ALA A 19 -46.28 -5.60 -34.60
C ALA A 19 -44.83 -5.17 -34.89
N CYS A 20 -44.58 -4.51 -36.03
CA CYS A 20 -43.26 -3.94 -36.33
C CYS A 20 -42.88 -2.80 -35.38
N ALA A 21 -43.84 -1.95 -34.99
CA ALA A 21 -43.59 -0.88 -34.02
C ALA A 21 -43.24 -1.43 -32.62
N CYS A 22 -43.90 -2.49 -32.17
CA CYS A 22 -43.58 -3.15 -30.90
C CYS A 22 -42.21 -3.85 -30.93
N LEU A 23 -41.81 -4.46 -32.05
CA LEU A 23 -40.48 -5.07 -32.20
C LEU A 23 -39.35 -4.02 -32.26
N LEU A 24 -39.61 -2.83 -32.82
CA LEU A 24 -38.64 -1.73 -32.81
C LEU A 24 -38.46 -1.10 -31.42
N LEU A 25 -39.52 -1.04 -30.60
CA LEU A 25 -39.43 -0.56 -29.22
C LEU A 25 -38.76 -1.55 -28.26
N ALA A 26 -38.87 -2.86 -28.51
CA ALA A 26 -38.22 -3.88 -27.70
C ALA A 26 -36.68 -3.87 -27.79
N ASN A 27 -36.11 -3.30 -28.87
CA ASN A 27 -34.65 -3.22 -29.05
C ASN A 27 -33.98 -2.05 -28.30
N CYS A 28 -34.77 -1.17 -27.67
CA CYS A 28 -34.24 -0.02 -26.92
C CYS A 28 -33.93 -0.34 -25.45
N SER A 29 -34.27 -1.53 -24.94
CA SER A 29 -34.06 -1.86 -23.51
C SER A 29 -32.84 -2.74 -23.24
N ALA A 30 -32.07 -3.13 -24.26
CA ALA A 30 -30.88 -3.97 -24.11
C ALA A 30 -29.57 -3.17 -24.29
N SER A 31 -29.51 -1.94 -23.78
CA SER A 31 -28.23 -1.23 -23.60
C SER A 31 -27.64 -1.57 -22.24
N GLY A 32 -27.35 -2.86 -22.04
CA GLY A 32 -26.54 -3.32 -20.92
C GLY A 32 -25.12 -2.82 -21.07
N THR A 33 -24.55 -2.36 -19.97
CA THR A 33 -23.24 -1.71 -19.82
C THR A 33 -22.08 -2.61 -20.23
N PHE A 34 -21.88 -2.84 -21.54
CA PHE A 34 -20.69 -3.54 -22.02
C PHE A 34 -19.48 -2.62 -21.85
N SER A 35 -18.51 -3.06 -21.05
CA SER A 35 -17.22 -2.39 -20.89
C SER A 35 -16.59 -2.25 -22.27
N ARG A 36 -16.56 -1.03 -22.80
CA ARG A 36 -16.06 -0.73 -24.14
C ARG A 36 -14.55 -1.05 -24.13
N VAL A 37 -14.18 -2.20 -24.70
CA VAL A 37 -12.77 -2.56 -24.90
C VAL A 37 -12.16 -1.49 -25.79
N ASP A 38 -11.17 -0.76 -25.31
CA ASP A 38 -10.38 0.11 -26.18
C ASP A 38 -9.59 -0.81 -27.13
N PRO A 39 -9.85 -0.77 -28.46
CA PRO A 39 -9.13 -1.60 -29.42
C PRO A 39 -7.61 -1.46 -29.32
N LYS A 40 -7.12 -0.31 -28.84
CA LYS A 40 -5.70 -0.03 -28.65
C LYS A 40 -5.03 -0.93 -27.59
N TYR A 41 -5.80 -1.38 -26.60
CA TYR A 41 -5.25 -2.06 -25.44
C TYR A 41 -5.59 -3.53 -25.35
N GLY A 42 -6.64 -3.98 -26.03
CA GLY A 42 -6.98 -5.39 -26.12
C GLY A 42 -7.33 -6.06 -24.78
N VAL A 43 -7.47 -5.27 -23.69
CA VAL A 43 -7.85 -5.74 -22.36
C VAL A 43 -9.11 -5.01 -21.91
N SER A 44 -10.17 -5.77 -21.63
CA SER A 44 -11.38 -5.23 -21.00
C SER A 44 -11.13 -5.02 -19.51
N SER A 45 -11.62 -3.90 -18.96
CA SER A 45 -11.71 -3.75 -17.50
C SER A 45 -12.56 -4.86 -16.91
N SER A 46 -12.18 -5.39 -15.74
CA SER A 46 -12.98 -6.41 -15.05
C SER A 46 -14.39 -5.90 -14.77
N PRO A 47 -15.40 -6.76 -14.58
CA PRO A 47 -16.70 -6.33 -14.08
C PRO A 47 -16.58 -5.54 -12.77
N ARG A 48 -17.55 -4.65 -12.54
CA ARG A 48 -17.71 -3.99 -11.24
C ARG A 48 -18.33 -4.99 -10.27
N VAL A 49 -17.66 -5.18 -9.14
CA VAL A 49 -18.06 -6.10 -8.06
C VAL A 49 -18.58 -5.37 -6.84
N VAL A 50 -18.33 -4.05 -6.73
CA VAL A 50 -18.84 -3.18 -5.67
C VAL A 50 -19.40 -1.89 -6.26
N ASP A 51 -20.58 -1.48 -5.80
CA ASP A 51 -21.24 -0.24 -6.22
C ASP A 51 -20.68 0.99 -5.47
N PHE A 52 -20.96 2.19 -5.99
CA PHE A 52 -20.37 3.44 -5.48
C PHE A 52 -20.79 3.81 -4.04
N ASP A 53 -21.95 3.32 -3.60
CA ASP A 53 -22.52 3.55 -2.27
C ASP A 53 -22.11 2.48 -1.26
N GLN A 54 -21.45 1.41 -1.71
CA GLN A 54 -21.07 0.27 -0.88
C GLN A 54 -19.62 0.38 -0.39
N PRO A 55 -19.33 -0.05 0.85
CA PRO A 55 -17.97 -0.06 1.37
C PRO A 55 -17.10 -1.03 0.58
N VAL A 56 -15.98 -0.54 0.04
CA VAL A 56 -15.04 -1.39 -0.71
C VAL A 56 -14.22 -2.27 0.25
N PRO A 57 -14.23 -3.61 0.09
CA PRO A 57 -13.41 -4.50 0.90
C PRO A 57 -11.92 -4.22 0.67
N LYS A 58 -11.13 -4.25 1.74
CA LYS A 58 -9.70 -3.92 1.71
C LYS A 58 -8.85 -5.19 1.83
N GLY A 59 -7.82 -5.28 1.01
CA GLY A 59 -6.99 -6.48 0.89
C GLY A 59 -7.64 -7.59 0.06
N GLY A 60 -7.18 -8.83 0.26
CA GLY A 60 -7.74 -10.01 -0.41
C GLY A 60 -7.17 -10.31 -1.80
N GLY A 61 -6.22 -9.51 -2.28
CA GLY A 61 -5.47 -9.80 -3.49
C GLY A 61 -4.38 -10.86 -3.28
N ALA A 62 -3.67 -11.19 -4.36
CA ALA A 62 -2.54 -12.11 -4.32
C ALA A 62 -1.23 -11.39 -4.62
N TYR A 63 -0.18 -11.78 -3.90
CA TYR A 63 1.18 -11.35 -4.26
C TYR A 63 1.55 -11.89 -5.64
N ARG A 64 1.98 -11.00 -6.54
CA ARG A 64 2.42 -11.35 -7.89
C ARG A 64 3.45 -10.36 -8.40
N ILE A 65 4.52 -10.91 -8.97
CA ILE A 65 5.38 -10.18 -9.92
C ILE A 65 4.66 -10.20 -11.27
N GLY A 66 4.22 -11.38 -11.71
CA GLY A 66 3.51 -11.57 -12.98
C GLY A 66 4.45 -11.94 -14.12
N LYS A 67 3.88 -12.54 -15.17
CA LYS A 67 4.61 -12.90 -16.39
C LYS A 67 4.80 -11.67 -17.29
N PRO A 68 5.80 -11.67 -18.18
CA PRO A 68 5.88 -10.68 -19.25
C PRO A 68 4.56 -10.59 -20.04
N TYR A 69 4.17 -9.37 -20.43
CA TYR A 69 2.93 -9.13 -21.13
C TYR A 69 3.06 -7.95 -22.10
N THR A 70 2.22 -7.91 -23.13
CA THR A 70 2.27 -6.89 -24.19
C THR A 70 0.98 -6.10 -24.22
N VAL A 71 1.09 -4.77 -24.24
CA VAL A 71 -0.05 -3.84 -24.36
C VAL A 71 0.31 -2.77 -25.38
N ALA A 72 -0.59 -2.49 -26.34
CA ALA A 72 -0.37 -1.51 -27.41
C ALA A 72 0.99 -1.64 -28.14
N GLY A 73 1.44 -2.89 -28.37
CA GLY A 73 2.70 -3.19 -29.06
C GLY A 73 3.97 -3.06 -28.21
N ARG A 74 3.87 -2.66 -26.93
CA ARG A 74 5.00 -2.59 -25.99
C ARG A 74 4.98 -3.77 -25.02
N THR A 75 6.10 -4.47 -24.91
CA THR A 75 6.30 -5.55 -23.93
C THR A 75 6.78 -4.98 -22.60
N TYR A 76 6.10 -5.39 -21.53
CA TYR A 76 6.45 -5.10 -20.15
C TYR A 76 6.89 -6.38 -19.47
N VAL A 77 7.99 -6.30 -18.72
CA VAL A 77 8.55 -7.42 -17.96
C VAL A 77 8.49 -7.04 -16.48
N PRO A 78 7.45 -7.48 -15.75
CA PRO A 78 7.43 -7.31 -14.31
C PRO A 78 8.61 -8.00 -13.63
N GLN A 79 9.20 -7.33 -12.66
CA GLN A 79 10.35 -7.82 -11.93
C GLN A 79 10.40 -7.20 -10.53
N GLU A 80 11.03 -7.91 -9.59
CA GLU A 80 11.42 -7.29 -8.32
C GLU A 80 12.64 -6.40 -8.57
N ASN A 81 12.48 -5.11 -8.33
CA ASN A 81 13.59 -4.18 -8.32
C ASN A 81 13.52 -3.37 -7.02
N TYR A 82 14.25 -3.84 -6.01
CA TYR A 82 14.30 -3.22 -4.68
C TYR A 82 14.90 -1.81 -4.68
N ASN A 83 15.66 -1.47 -5.72
CA ASN A 83 16.28 -0.16 -5.92
C ASN A 83 15.54 0.67 -6.99
N TYR A 84 14.30 0.29 -7.33
CA TYR A 84 13.56 0.99 -8.37
C TYR A 84 13.39 2.47 -8.01
N ARG A 85 13.86 3.33 -8.92
CA ARG A 85 13.73 4.76 -8.85
C ARG A 85 13.60 5.31 -10.27
N ALA A 86 12.51 6.01 -10.55
CA ALA A 86 12.27 6.60 -11.86
C ALA A 86 11.59 7.97 -11.73
N GLU A 87 11.90 8.87 -12.66
CA GLU A 87 11.17 10.12 -12.84
C GLU A 87 10.37 10.08 -14.14
N GLY A 88 9.18 10.65 -14.12
CA GLY A 88 8.31 10.67 -15.29
C GLY A 88 6.98 11.32 -14.99
N LEU A 89 6.00 11.14 -15.88
CA LEU A 89 4.66 11.67 -15.66
C LEU A 89 3.83 10.71 -14.80
N ALA A 90 3.12 11.25 -13.83
CA ALA A 90 1.99 10.61 -13.18
C ALA A 90 0.69 11.07 -13.82
N SER A 91 -0.31 10.20 -13.79
CA SER A 91 -1.71 10.62 -13.92
C SER A 91 -2.55 9.97 -12.83
N TRP A 92 -3.87 10.05 -12.93
CA TRP A 92 -4.76 9.44 -11.95
C TRP A 92 -5.98 8.76 -12.60
N TYR A 93 -6.52 7.77 -11.89
CA TYR A 93 -7.74 7.04 -12.27
C TYR A 93 -8.76 7.06 -11.13
N GLY A 94 -10.05 6.97 -11.48
CA GLY A 94 -11.14 7.24 -10.56
C GLY A 94 -12.39 6.41 -10.82
N ASP A 95 -13.53 7.09 -10.85
CA ASP A 95 -14.89 6.55 -10.92
C ASP A 95 -15.10 5.36 -11.86
N ASN A 96 -14.57 5.42 -13.09
CA ASN A 96 -14.71 4.37 -14.10
C ASN A 96 -14.20 3.00 -13.63
N PHE A 97 -13.21 2.99 -12.75
CA PHE A 97 -12.58 1.79 -12.21
C PHE A 97 -13.07 1.43 -10.81
N HIS A 98 -13.73 2.35 -10.10
CA HIS A 98 -14.18 2.12 -8.72
C HIS A 98 -14.96 0.81 -8.61
N GLY A 99 -14.72 0.05 -7.54
CA GLY A 99 -15.41 -1.22 -7.31
C GLY A 99 -15.12 -2.33 -8.33
N ARG A 100 -14.17 -2.16 -9.25
CA ARG A 100 -13.68 -3.22 -10.16
C ARG A 100 -12.47 -3.91 -9.55
N LEU A 101 -12.14 -5.10 -10.04
CA LEU A 101 -10.93 -5.83 -9.66
C LEU A 101 -9.70 -5.22 -10.33
N THR A 102 -8.66 -5.05 -9.53
CA THR A 102 -7.31 -4.69 -9.97
C THR A 102 -6.56 -5.92 -10.48
N ALA A 103 -5.42 -5.70 -11.12
CA ALA A 103 -4.57 -6.77 -11.63
C ALA A 103 -4.05 -7.75 -10.56
N ASN A 104 -4.03 -7.38 -9.27
CA ASN A 104 -3.67 -8.30 -8.18
C ASN A 104 -4.87 -9.02 -7.52
N GLY A 105 -6.10 -8.64 -7.87
CA GLY A 105 -7.34 -9.20 -7.33
C GLY A 105 -7.99 -8.38 -6.22
N GLU A 106 -7.37 -7.30 -5.75
CA GLU A 106 -8.03 -6.35 -4.84
C GLU A 106 -9.14 -5.58 -5.56
N VAL A 107 -10.15 -5.13 -4.81
CA VAL A 107 -11.17 -4.21 -5.34
C VAL A 107 -10.64 -2.79 -5.30
N PHE A 108 -10.65 -2.10 -6.43
CA PHE A 108 -10.18 -0.72 -6.51
C PHE A 108 -11.13 0.24 -5.79
N ASP A 109 -10.57 1.06 -4.91
CA ASP A 109 -11.24 2.19 -4.28
C ASP A 109 -10.54 3.50 -4.68
N MET A 110 -11.29 4.42 -5.28
CA MET A 110 -10.78 5.73 -5.68
C MET A 110 -10.45 6.63 -4.48
N THR A 111 -10.99 6.31 -3.30
CA THR A 111 -10.78 7.03 -2.04
C THR A 111 -9.60 6.49 -1.23
N SER A 112 -9.06 5.32 -1.58
CA SER A 112 -7.85 4.73 -0.98
C SER A 112 -6.56 5.29 -1.58
N LEU A 113 -5.41 5.03 -0.94
CA LEU A 113 -4.09 5.45 -1.42
C LEU A 113 -3.41 4.36 -2.26
N THR A 114 -3.99 4.07 -3.41
CA THR A 114 -3.53 3.02 -4.35
C THR A 114 -2.96 3.59 -5.65
N ALA A 115 -2.25 2.75 -6.41
CA ALA A 115 -1.66 3.08 -7.69
C ALA A 115 -1.52 1.86 -8.61
N ALA A 116 -1.39 2.14 -9.91
CA ALA A 116 -1.02 1.20 -10.95
C ALA A 116 0.43 1.44 -11.38
N HIS A 117 1.21 0.35 -11.52
CA HIS A 117 2.57 0.39 -12.05
C HIS A 117 2.79 -0.75 -13.08
N PRO A 118 3.53 -0.51 -14.18
CA PRO A 118 3.66 -1.51 -15.24
C PRO A 118 4.44 -2.76 -14.82
N THR A 119 5.48 -2.61 -14.00
CA THR A 119 6.45 -3.70 -13.77
C THR A 119 6.78 -4.02 -12.32
N LEU A 120 6.28 -3.25 -11.34
CA LEU A 120 6.63 -3.49 -9.94
C LEU A 120 5.83 -4.68 -9.38
N PRO A 121 6.36 -5.41 -8.39
CA PRO A 121 5.59 -6.46 -7.71
C PRO A 121 4.35 -5.86 -7.04
N MET A 122 3.28 -6.63 -6.94
CA MET A 122 2.04 -6.22 -6.30
C MET A 122 1.62 -7.25 -5.24
N PRO A 123 1.07 -6.83 -4.09
CA PRO A 123 1.02 -5.45 -3.66
C PRO A 123 2.39 -4.96 -3.15
N SER A 124 2.73 -3.70 -3.43
CA SER A 124 3.94 -3.06 -2.90
C SER A 124 3.71 -1.61 -2.52
N TYR A 125 4.61 -1.05 -1.71
CA TYR A 125 4.64 0.37 -1.40
C TYR A 125 5.64 1.08 -2.29
N VAL A 126 5.20 2.22 -2.83
CA VAL A 126 6.07 3.17 -3.51
C VAL A 126 5.91 4.56 -2.93
N ARG A 127 7.01 5.30 -2.84
CA ARG A 127 6.99 6.73 -2.58
C ARG A 127 6.78 7.45 -3.90
N VAL A 128 5.78 8.30 -3.94
CA VAL A 128 5.52 9.22 -5.05
C VAL A 128 5.82 10.62 -4.55
N THR A 129 6.76 11.30 -5.20
CA THR A 129 7.07 12.70 -4.93
C THR A 129 6.69 13.53 -6.13
N ASN A 130 5.76 14.46 -5.98
CA ASN A 130 5.47 15.46 -6.98
C ASN A 130 6.61 16.49 -6.98
N THR A 131 7.39 16.50 -8.07
CA THR A 131 8.64 17.27 -8.12
C THR A 131 8.39 18.77 -8.30
N SER A 132 7.18 19.19 -8.68
CA SER A 132 6.87 20.61 -8.86
C SER A 132 6.52 21.33 -7.57
N ASN A 133 5.94 20.63 -6.58
CA ASN A 133 5.49 21.21 -5.32
C ASN A 133 6.17 20.59 -4.08
N GLY A 134 7.01 19.57 -4.26
CA GLY A 134 7.73 18.90 -3.18
C GLY A 134 6.85 18.03 -2.28
N LYS A 135 5.56 17.81 -2.61
CA LYS A 135 4.69 16.92 -1.86
C LYS A 135 5.07 15.47 -2.14
N SER A 136 5.15 14.66 -1.10
CA SER A 136 5.47 13.25 -1.22
C SER A 136 4.53 12.40 -0.37
N LEU A 137 4.20 11.21 -0.87
CA LEU A 137 3.23 10.30 -0.26
C LEU A 137 3.61 8.85 -0.56
N ILE A 138 3.43 7.94 0.39
CA ILE A 138 3.48 6.50 0.12
C ILE A 138 2.12 6.02 -0.38
N VAL A 139 2.12 5.27 -1.48
CA VAL A 139 0.93 4.64 -2.05
C VAL A 139 1.16 3.14 -2.26
N ARG A 140 0.05 2.39 -2.27
CA ARG A 140 0.01 0.94 -2.51
C ARG A 140 -0.14 0.66 -4.00
N VAL A 141 0.85 0.03 -4.62
CA VAL A 141 0.74 -0.50 -5.98
C VAL A 141 -0.01 -1.83 -5.94
N ASN A 142 -1.21 -1.88 -6.49
CA ASN A 142 -2.02 -3.10 -6.58
C ASN A 142 -2.55 -3.39 -8.00
N ASP A 143 -2.27 -2.49 -8.95
CA ASP A 143 -2.74 -2.63 -10.33
C ASP A 143 -1.63 -2.45 -11.39
N ARG A 144 -1.96 -2.76 -12.64
CA ARG A 144 -1.06 -2.70 -13.81
C ARG A 144 -1.42 -1.53 -14.73
N GLY A 145 -0.40 -0.94 -15.35
CA GLY A 145 -0.49 0.31 -16.11
C GLY A 145 0.38 1.40 -15.46
N PRO A 146 0.46 2.61 -16.00
CA PRO A 146 -0.16 3.10 -17.25
C PRO A 146 0.43 2.53 -18.53
N TYR A 147 -0.35 2.59 -19.61
CA TYR A 147 0.04 2.17 -20.96
C TYR A 147 -0.04 3.28 -22.03
N HIS A 148 -0.31 4.54 -21.62
CA HIS A 148 -0.23 5.69 -22.52
C HIS A 148 0.92 6.61 -22.17
N GLY A 149 1.60 7.09 -23.21
CA GLY A 149 2.64 8.10 -23.12
C GLY A 149 3.84 7.61 -22.32
N ASN A 150 4.61 8.57 -21.83
CA ASN A 150 5.77 8.33 -20.96
C ASN A 150 5.38 8.42 -19.48
N ARG A 151 4.17 7.96 -19.14
CA ARG A 151 3.70 7.91 -17.74
C ARG A 151 4.35 6.73 -17.03
N VAL A 152 4.80 6.97 -15.80
CA VAL A 152 5.48 5.97 -14.96
C VAL A 152 4.56 5.37 -13.90
N ILE A 153 3.48 6.08 -13.55
CA ILE A 153 2.53 5.65 -12.52
C ILE A 153 1.17 6.30 -12.75
N ASP A 154 0.10 5.57 -12.48
CA ASP A 154 -1.25 6.14 -12.34
C ASP A 154 -1.66 5.96 -10.89
N VAL A 155 -2.13 7.01 -10.21
CA VAL A 155 -2.52 6.94 -8.80
C VAL A 155 -4.04 7.10 -8.63
N SER A 156 -4.57 6.74 -7.48
CA SER A 156 -6.00 6.96 -7.19
C SER A 156 -6.35 8.46 -7.14
N HIS A 157 -7.64 8.77 -7.30
CA HIS A 157 -8.18 10.12 -7.09
C HIS A 157 -7.74 10.73 -5.75
N ARG A 158 -7.82 9.97 -4.65
CA ARG A 158 -7.37 10.45 -3.33
C ARG A 158 -5.88 10.78 -3.30
N ALA A 159 -5.03 9.90 -3.85
CA ALA A 159 -3.59 10.14 -3.89
C ALA A 159 -3.24 11.38 -4.73
N ALA A 160 -3.88 11.57 -5.89
CA ALA A 160 -3.69 12.75 -6.73
C ALA A 160 -4.14 14.05 -6.05
N THR A 161 -5.18 13.98 -5.22
CA THR A 161 -5.64 15.11 -4.41
C THR A 161 -4.61 15.48 -3.35
N LEU A 162 -4.06 14.49 -2.63
CA LEU A 162 -3.05 14.74 -1.58
C LEU A 162 -1.70 15.21 -2.15
N LEU A 163 -1.29 14.66 -3.31
CA LEU A 163 -0.10 15.09 -4.06
C LEU A 163 -0.32 16.38 -4.86
N ASP A 164 -1.55 16.90 -4.84
CA ASP A 164 -1.94 18.20 -5.37
C ASP A 164 -1.68 18.38 -6.86
N PHE A 165 -2.15 17.39 -7.63
CA PHE A 165 -2.18 17.47 -9.09
C PHE A 165 -3.50 16.98 -9.70
N TYR A 166 -4.49 16.62 -8.88
CA TYR A 166 -5.81 16.18 -9.34
C TYR A 166 -6.41 17.13 -10.40
N LYS A 167 -6.43 18.44 -10.12
CA LYS A 167 -6.97 19.47 -11.02
C LYS A 167 -6.18 19.60 -12.33
N ASN A 168 -4.87 19.31 -12.29
CA ASN A 168 -3.98 19.38 -13.45
C ASN A 168 -4.07 18.13 -14.32
N GLY A 169 -4.67 17.04 -13.82
CA GLY A 169 -4.76 15.74 -14.48
C GLY A 169 -3.45 14.94 -14.45
N THR A 170 -2.30 15.60 -14.60
CA THR A 170 -0.97 14.99 -14.59
C THR A 170 0.03 15.82 -13.79
N ALA A 171 1.11 15.17 -13.34
CA ALA A 171 2.25 15.83 -12.71
C ALA A 171 3.55 15.14 -13.08
N ARG A 172 4.67 15.87 -13.04
CA ARG A 172 5.99 15.25 -13.06
C ARG A 172 6.28 14.72 -11.65
N VAL A 173 6.61 13.44 -11.55
CA VAL A 173 6.84 12.76 -10.28
C VAL A 173 8.14 11.96 -10.29
N ARG A 174 8.64 11.70 -9.08
CA ARG A 174 9.62 10.67 -8.79
C ARG A 174 8.93 9.52 -8.07
N VAL A 175 9.14 8.30 -8.55
CA VAL A 175 8.61 7.06 -7.97
C VAL A 175 9.77 6.23 -7.45
N GLU A 176 9.71 5.84 -6.18
CA GLU A 176 10.73 5.02 -5.52
C GLU A 176 10.08 3.82 -4.85
N TYR A 177 10.64 2.62 -5.05
CA TYR A 177 10.18 1.44 -4.34
C TYR A 177 10.55 1.54 -2.85
N VAL A 178 9.61 1.17 -1.99
CA VAL A 178 9.79 1.22 -0.53
C VAL A 178 9.77 -0.17 0.10
N GLY A 179 8.94 -1.07 -0.41
CA GLY A 179 8.84 -2.42 0.13
C GLY A 179 7.59 -3.16 -0.31
N ARG A 180 7.42 -4.39 0.19
CA ARG A 180 6.17 -5.14 0.01
C ARG A 180 5.08 -4.54 0.89
N ALA A 181 3.84 -4.62 0.42
CA ALA A 181 2.68 -4.23 1.21
C ALA A 181 1.95 -5.48 1.73
N PRO A 182 1.27 -5.42 2.90
CA PRO A 182 0.50 -6.54 3.44
C PRO A 182 -0.64 -6.94 2.48
N LEU A 183 -1.01 -8.22 2.45
CA LEU A 183 -2.12 -8.72 1.63
C LEU A 183 -3.50 -8.45 2.24
N GLU A 184 -3.54 -8.19 3.54
CA GLU A 184 -4.77 -8.11 4.33
C GLU A 184 -4.97 -6.70 4.91
N GLY A 185 -6.23 -6.32 5.10
CA GLY A 185 -6.63 -5.10 5.80
C GLY A 185 -6.50 -3.82 4.99
N SER A 186 -6.65 -2.69 5.69
CA SER A 186 -6.51 -1.34 5.14
C SER A 186 -5.26 -0.66 5.69
N ASP A 187 -4.41 -0.19 4.80
CA ASP A 187 -3.24 0.63 5.09
C ASP A 187 -3.52 2.14 4.95
N ASP A 188 -4.74 2.53 4.54
CA ASP A 188 -5.08 3.92 4.21
C ASP A 188 -4.75 4.92 5.33
N ARG A 189 -5.08 4.60 6.58
CA ARG A 189 -4.78 5.47 7.74
C ARG A 189 -3.28 5.67 7.93
N GLN A 190 -2.50 4.61 7.74
CA GLN A 190 -1.04 4.66 7.88
C GLN A 190 -0.43 5.44 6.71
N LEU A 191 -0.88 5.18 5.49
CA LEU A 191 -0.40 5.83 4.27
C LEU A 191 -0.70 7.33 4.25
N VAL A 192 -1.89 7.76 4.70
CA VAL A 192 -2.22 9.20 4.79
C VAL A 192 -1.24 9.94 5.70
N ALA A 193 -0.83 9.32 6.81
CA ALA A 193 0.13 9.92 7.75
C ALA A 193 1.57 10.00 7.21
N THR A 194 1.86 9.40 6.05
CA THR A 194 3.16 9.53 5.37
C THR A 194 3.28 10.83 4.56
N LEU A 195 2.18 11.57 4.34
CA LEU A 195 2.21 12.81 3.55
C LEU A 195 3.24 13.81 4.10
N ARG A 196 4.16 14.27 3.25
CA ARG A 196 5.16 15.29 3.57
C ARG A 196 5.22 16.35 2.48
N THR A 197 5.77 17.51 2.81
CA THR A 197 6.07 18.59 1.86
C THR A 197 7.52 19.02 2.07
N GLY A 198 8.30 19.08 1.00
CA GLY A 198 9.73 19.47 1.04
C GLY A 198 10.67 18.33 1.42
N GLU A 199 10.16 17.21 1.93
CA GLU A 199 10.93 16.03 2.31
C GLU A 199 10.29 14.75 1.75
N PRO A 200 11.07 13.65 1.58
CA PRO A 200 10.53 12.36 1.18
C PRO A 200 9.64 11.74 2.26
N ALA A 201 8.49 11.19 1.85
CA ALA A 201 7.57 10.50 2.74
C ALA A 201 8.27 9.32 3.42
N PRO A 202 8.20 9.19 4.75
CA PRO A 202 8.84 8.08 5.45
C PRO A 202 8.20 6.75 5.05
N ALA A 203 8.96 5.66 5.13
CA ALA A 203 8.40 4.32 4.95
C ALA A 203 7.27 4.07 5.98
N PRO A 204 6.22 3.31 5.65
CA PRO A 204 5.09 3.08 6.56
C PRO A 204 5.51 2.54 7.93
N SER A 205 6.56 1.71 7.99
CA SER A 205 7.13 1.16 9.23
C SER A 205 7.68 2.21 10.20
N ALA A 206 8.04 3.40 9.71
CA ALA A 206 8.54 4.50 10.53
C ALA A 206 7.42 5.44 11.03
N VAL A 207 6.18 5.26 10.55
CA VAL A 207 5.05 6.11 10.93
C VAL A 207 4.33 5.53 12.15
N ARG A 208 4.12 6.36 13.18
CA ARG A 208 3.31 6.01 14.35
C ARG A 208 1.91 6.62 14.21
N ILE A 209 0.87 5.79 14.32
CA ILE A 209 -0.53 6.23 14.30
C ILE A 209 -1.07 6.17 15.72
N ALA A 210 -1.52 7.32 16.23
CA ALA A 210 -2.24 7.35 17.51
C ALA A 210 -3.61 6.70 17.33
N SER A 211 -3.92 5.70 18.16
CA SER A 211 -5.26 5.12 18.25
C SER A 211 -5.95 5.69 19.48
N ALA A 212 -7.15 6.27 19.30
CA ALA A 212 -8.00 6.69 20.40
C ALA A 212 -8.75 5.52 21.07
N LYS A 213 -8.62 4.28 20.54
CA LYS A 213 -9.15 3.09 21.23
C LYS A 213 -8.25 2.81 22.44
N PRO A 214 -8.80 2.76 23.66
CA PRO A 214 -8.05 2.33 24.83
C PRO A 214 -7.41 0.97 24.52
N PHE A 215 -6.10 0.84 24.73
CA PHE A 215 -5.48 -0.49 24.88
C PHE A 215 -5.91 -1.03 26.24
N VAL A 216 -7.19 -1.31 26.39
CA VAL A 216 -7.69 -2.12 27.48
C VAL A 216 -7.87 -3.48 26.83
N PRO A 217 -6.96 -4.45 27.11
CA PRO A 217 -7.25 -5.84 26.78
C PRO A 217 -8.66 -6.11 27.27
N GLU A 218 -9.54 -6.58 26.39
CA GLU A 218 -10.87 -7.02 26.76
C GLU A 218 -10.66 -8.28 27.60
N MET A 219 -10.38 -8.07 28.89
CA MET A 219 -10.37 -9.11 29.88
C MET A 219 -11.78 -9.67 29.81
N PRO A 220 -11.97 -10.96 29.47
CA PRO A 220 -13.30 -11.55 29.47
C PRO A 220 -13.91 -11.21 30.82
N GLU A 221 -15.06 -10.54 30.81
CA GLU A 221 -15.82 -10.31 32.03
C GLU A 221 -15.87 -11.66 32.72
N SER A 222 -15.33 -11.73 33.94
CA SER A 222 -15.46 -12.89 34.78
C SER A 222 -16.95 -13.03 35.08
N ARG A 223 -17.72 -13.61 34.14
CA ARG A 223 -18.93 -14.35 34.45
C ARG A 223 -18.49 -15.26 35.56
N GLY A 224 -18.99 -14.96 36.77
CA GLY A 224 -18.50 -15.54 38.01
C GLY A 224 -18.14 -16.98 37.74
N VAL A 225 -16.84 -17.27 37.86
CA VAL A 225 -16.40 -18.65 37.97
C VAL A 225 -17.17 -19.11 39.20
N ALA A 226 -18.26 -19.86 38.98
CA ALA A 226 -18.77 -20.75 39.98
C ALA A 226 -17.51 -21.42 40.51
N ARG A 227 -17.22 -21.21 41.79
CA ARG A 227 -16.07 -21.81 42.48
C ARG A 227 -16.24 -23.31 42.30
N ALA A 228 -15.76 -23.84 41.18
CA ALA A 228 -15.46 -25.23 41.03
C ALA A 228 -14.28 -25.39 41.98
N ASP A 229 -14.47 -26.20 43.00
CA ASP A 229 -13.41 -26.60 43.92
C ASP A 229 -12.28 -27.19 43.09
N VAL A 230 -11.34 -26.35 42.66
CA VAL A 230 -10.09 -26.80 42.03
C VAL A 230 -9.35 -27.51 43.15
N PRO A 231 -9.15 -28.83 43.08
CA PRO A 231 -8.41 -29.54 44.11
C PRO A 231 -7.02 -28.90 44.18
N LEU A 232 -6.67 -28.37 45.35
CA LEU A 232 -5.32 -27.89 45.57
C LEU A 232 -4.37 -29.08 45.32
N PRO A 233 -3.29 -28.90 44.54
CA PRO A 233 -2.30 -29.93 44.39
C PRO A 233 -1.75 -30.28 45.78
N ALA A 234 -1.55 -31.57 46.03
CA ALA A 234 -1.02 -32.05 47.31
C ALA A 234 0.26 -31.29 47.68
N ASP A 235 0.42 -31.01 48.97
CA ASP A 235 1.64 -30.41 49.50
C ASP A 235 2.85 -31.21 49.04
N ARG A 236 3.89 -30.49 48.62
CA ARG A 236 5.12 -31.09 48.08
C ARG A 236 5.73 -31.99 49.15
N PRO A 237 6.21 -33.20 48.82
CA PRO A 237 6.66 -34.19 49.81
C PRO A 237 7.98 -33.83 50.53
N TYR A 238 8.48 -32.60 50.39
CA TYR A 238 9.68 -32.12 51.09
C TYR A 238 9.55 -30.65 51.48
N SER A 239 9.89 -30.37 52.74
CA SER A 239 9.95 -29.03 53.33
C SER A 239 11.23 -28.32 52.90
N LEU A 240 11.15 -27.05 52.48
CA LEU A 240 12.31 -26.22 52.13
C LEU A 240 12.98 -25.58 53.36
N GLY A 241 12.90 -26.21 54.54
CA GLY A 241 13.62 -25.79 55.74
C GLY A 241 13.16 -24.46 56.35
N THR A 242 11.97 -23.98 55.97
CA THR A 242 11.41 -22.69 56.43
C THR A 242 10.40 -22.84 57.56
N THR A 243 10.26 -24.04 58.14
CA THR A 243 9.39 -24.22 59.30
C THR A 243 10.11 -23.84 60.59
N GLN A 244 9.34 -23.39 61.58
CA GLN A 244 9.87 -22.95 62.88
C GLN A 244 10.61 -24.08 63.63
N ALA A 245 10.30 -25.34 63.31
CA ALA A 245 11.00 -26.52 63.82
C ALA A 245 12.40 -26.71 63.21
N ASP A 246 12.60 -26.32 61.94
CA ASP A 246 13.91 -26.38 61.26
C ASP A 246 14.86 -25.27 61.77
N MET A 247 14.30 -24.09 62.09
CA MET A 247 15.04 -22.98 62.70
C MET A 247 15.49 -23.28 64.14
N ALA A 248 14.81 -24.22 64.83
CA ALA A 248 15.20 -24.66 66.17
C ALA A 248 16.41 -25.62 66.16
N GLY A 249 16.77 -26.18 65.00
CA GLY A 249 17.95 -27.05 64.82
C GLY A 249 19.25 -26.32 64.46
N MET A 250 19.21 -25.01 64.15
CA MET A 250 20.40 -24.23 63.81
C MET A 250 21.26 -23.81 65.03
N GLY A 251 20.92 -24.30 66.23
CA GLY A 251 21.73 -24.16 67.43
C GLY A 251 22.65 -25.35 67.63
N ALA A 252 23.81 -25.33 66.97
CA ALA A 252 25.05 -26.08 67.25
C ALA A 252 25.62 -26.76 65.99
N SER A 253 26.52 -26.06 65.31
CA SER A 253 27.77 -26.59 64.73
C SER A 253 28.55 -25.44 64.08
N GLU A 254 29.67 -25.08 64.72
CA GLU A 254 30.90 -24.48 64.14
C GLU A 254 30.76 -23.10 63.45
N VAL A 255 31.20 -21.97 64.02
CA VAL A 255 32.51 -21.66 64.59
C VAL A 255 33.66 -22.31 63.83
N SER A 256 34.10 -21.65 62.76
CA SER A 256 35.54 -21.50 62.50
C SER A 256 35.84 -20.22 61.72
N ALA A 257 36.71 -19.41 62.34
CA ALA A 257 37.54 -18.34 61.76
C ALA A 257 36.82 -17.30 60.87
N ARG A 258 36.31 -16.17 61.39
CA ARG A 258 37.02 -15.02 61.97
C ARG A 258 38.35 -14.65 61.30
N ARG A 259 38.41 -13.35 60.94
CA ARG A 259 39.55 -12.47 60.62
C ARG A 259 40.08 -12.61 59.18
N ALA A 260 40.21 -11.56 58.37
CA ALA A 260 40.45 -10.16 58.72
C ALA A 260 40.11 -9.19 57.55
N VAL A 261 39.54 -8.04 57.91
CA VAL A 261 39.90 -6.68 57.46
C VAL A 261 39.79 -6.37 55.95
N ARG A 262 38.77 -5.65 55.48
CA ARG A 262 38.57 -4.16 55.44
C ARG A 262 39.30 -3.43 54.29
N GLN A 263 38.50 -2.67 53.53
CA GLN A 263 38.83 -1.50 52.67
C GLN A 263 39.68 -1.77 51.42
N GLY A 264 39.41 -1.24 50.22
CA GLY A 264 38.42 -0.28 49.74
C GLY A 264 38.90 0.27 48.39
N GLY A 265 38.02 0.96 47.66
CA GLY A 265 38.37 2.00 46.69
C GLY A 265 38.74 1.57 45.26
N TYR A 266 37.79 1.70 44.34
CA TYR A 266 38.07 1.87 42.92
C TYR A 266 38.28 3.36 42.62
N ARG A 267 39.46 3.73 42.11
CA ARG A 267 39.69 5.00 41.40
C ARG A 267 40.67 4.81 40.24
N SER A 268 40.20 5.25 39.06
CA SER A 268 40.88 6.04 38.02
C SER A 268 42.10 5.51 37.24
N ALA A 269 41.83 5.24 35.95
CA ALA A 269 42.51 5.69 34.71
C ALA A 269 44.00 5.40 34.41
N SER A 270 44.25 4.83 33.21
CA SER A 270 45.21 5.25 32.15
C SER A 270 45.31 4.10 31.11
N ALA A 271 44.93 4.31 29.84
CA ALA A 271 45.71 4.80 28.69
C ALA A 271 46.60 3.73 28.00
N ALA A 272 46.12 3.25 26.83
CA ALA A 272 46.72 2.90 25.51
C ALA A 272 48.22 2.48 25.38
N PRO A 273 48.78 2.11 24.18
CA PRO A 273 48.21 1.82 22.85
C PRO A 273 48.80 0.55 22.16
N MET A 274 48.31 0.19 20.98
CA MET A 274 49.15 -0.42 19.93
C MET A 274 48.59 -0.06 18.55
N GLY A 275 49.35 0.74 17.79
CA GLY A 275 49.23 0.88 16.33
C GLY A 275 49.89 -0.33 15.64
N ASP A 276 50.00 -0.43 14.33
CA ASP A 276 49.65 0.47 13.22
C ASP A 276 49.69 -0.40 11.94
N ASP A 277 49.48 0.25 10.78
CA ASP A 277 50.03 -0.12 9.46
C ASP A 277 49.22 -1.03 8.51
N ILE A 278 48.94 -0.73 7.22
CA ILE A 278 49.05 0.43 6.29
C ILE A 278 48.14 0.11 5.07
N GLY A 279 47.63 1.11 4.35
CA GLY A 279 47.30 0.93 2.92
C GLY A 279 46.24 1.89 2.35
N SER A 280 46.63 3.13 2.09
CA SER A 280 45.83 4.25 1.57
C SER A 280 46.09 4.54 0.08
N VAL A 281 45.05 4.94 -0.67
CA VAL A 281 45.07 5.79 -1.89
C VAL A 281 43.63 6.39 -2.02
N SER A 282 43.27 7.63 -1.61
CA SER A 282 43.55 9.00 -2.12
C SER A 282 43.26 9.15 -3.62
N ALA A 283 42.50 10.08 -4.21
CA ALA A 283 41.70 11.25 -3.82
C ALA A 283 40.85 11.63 -5.06
N TYR A 284 39.74 12.36 -4.89
CA TYR A 284 39.26 13.25 -5.96
C TYR A 284 38.75 14.58 -5.38
N ARG A 285 39.35 15.65 -5.89
CA ARG A 285 39.14 17.07 -5.55
C ARG A 285 37.90 17.63 -6.26
N PRO A 286 37.23 18.66 -5.70
CA PRO A 286 36.26 19.46 -6.45
C PRO A 286 36.99 20.43 -7.39
N VAL A 287 36.42 20.65 -8.57
CA VAL A 287 36.89 21.67 -9.52
C VAL A 287 36.00 22.90 -9.38
N ALA A 288 36.63 24.06 -9.21
CA ALA A 288 35.99 25.36 -9.14
C ALA A 288 35.58 25.87 -10.52
N ALA A 289 34.63 26.80 -10.50
CA ALA A 289 34.08 27.51 -11.64
C ALA A 289 35.12 28.41 -12.33
N GLU A 290 35.03 28.48 -13.66
CA GLU A 290 35.64 29.55 -14.43
C GLU A 290 34.64 30.09 -15.46
N THR A 291 34.53 31.42 -15.45
CA THR A 291 33.63 32.28 -16.21
C THR A 291 34.31 32.76 -17.47
N ILE A 292 33.89 32.35 -18.67
CA ILE A 292 34.10 33.04 -19.98
C ILE A 292 33.07 32.44 -20.96
N GLY A 293 32.26 33.10 -21.79
CA GLY A 293 31.96 34.48 -22.09
C GLY A 293 30.76 34.48 -23.06
N ASN A 294 29.92 35.50 -22.97
CA ASN A 294 28.82 35.79 -23.90
C ASN A 294 29.42 36.31 -25.23
N PRO A 295 28.76 36.06 -26.39
CA PRO A 295 28.36 37.22 -27.17
C PRO A 295 26.94 37.11 -27.77
N LEU A 296 26.15 38.13 -27.44
CA LEU A 296 25.37 38.99 -28.35
C LEU A 296 24.36 38.37 -29.35
N SER A 297 23.11 38.80 -29.15
CA SER A 297 22.29 39.56 -30.12
C SER A 297 21.50 38.84 -31.22
N GLY A 298 20.17 39.10 -31.20
CA GLY A 298 19.22 39.02 -32.32
C GLY A 298 17.99 38.19 -31.94
N GLY A 299 16.77 38.71 -31.72
CA GLY A 299 16.12 39.87 -32.30
C GLY A 299 15.08 39.42 -33.33
N LEU A 300 13.79 39.61 -33.02
CA LEU A 300 12.62 39.67 -33.92
C LEU A 300 12.17 38.39 -34.64
N TYR A 301 11.08 37.77 -34.17
CA TYR A 301 9.72 37.78 -34.74
C TYR A 301 8.77 36.94 -33.88
#